data_AF-A0A918H6R1-F1
#
_entry.id   AF-A0A918H6R1-F1
#
_cell.length_a   1.000
_cell.length_b   1.000
_cell.length_c   1.000
_cell.angle_alpha   90.00
_cell.angle_beta   90.00
_cell.angle_gamma   90.00
#
_symmetry.space_group_name_H-M   'P 1'
#
loop_
_entity.id
_entity.type
_entity.pdbx_description
1 polymer ?
#
loop_
_entity_poly.entity_id
_entity_poly.type
_entity_poly.pdbx_seq_one_letter_code
_entity_poly.pdbx_strand_id
1 'polypeptide(L)'
;MVTVTGVLQQLSGTAWKAYAGQPVQLWFQAKGASKYTLVSSGKTSSTGLATLKGKATVDGTWLIRYLGDATHFNSTATGDFVDVR
;
A
#
# COMPACT_ATOMS: atom_id res chain seq x y z
N MET A 1 -11.35 4.40 -12.00
CA MET A 1 -10.95 3.53 -10.86
C MET A 1 -9.45 3.36 -10.92
N VAL A 2 -8.76 3.38 -9.79
CA VAL A 2 -7.31 3.13 -9.70
C VAL A 2 -7.09 1.75 -9.08
N THR A 3 -6.14 1.00 -9.62
CA THR A 3 -5.65 -0.25 -9.04
C THR A 3 -4.20 -0.03 -8.66
N VAL A 4 -3.87 -0.27 -7.39
CA VAL A 4 -2.51 -0.14 -6.87
C VAL A 4 -2.02 -1.52 -6.43
N THR A 5 -0.83 -1.87 -6.88
CA THR A 5 -0.19 -3.14 -6.57
C THR A 5 1.15 -2.92 -5.89
N GLY A 6 1.52 -3.84 -5.00
CA GLY A 6 2.83 -3.84 -4.37
C GLY A 6 3.14 -5.20 -3.77
N VAL A 7 4.42 -5.50 -3.56
CA VAL A 7 4.86 -6.74 -2.92
C VAL A 7 5.41 -6.40 -1.54
N LEU A 8 4.85 -7.01 -0.49
CA LEU A 8 5.41 -6.94 0.84
C LEU A 8 6.38 -8.10 1.06
N GLN A 9 7.58 -7.79 1.52
CA GLN A 9 8.59 -8.76 1.87
C GLN A 9 9.03 -8.55 3.32
N GLN A 10 9.46 -9.65 3.94
CA GLN A 10 10.13 -9.65 5.25
C GLN A 10 11.54 -10.19 5.09
N LEU A 11 12.45 -9.69 5.92
CA LEU A 11 13.80 -10.23 6.00
C LEU A 11 13.76 -11.50 6.85
N SER A 12 14.09 -12.64 6.25
CA SER A 12 14.12 -13.95 6.91
C SER A 12 15.55 -14.50 6.83
N GLY A 13 16.30 -14.36 7.92
CA GLY A 13 17.74 -14.60 7.93
C GLY A 13 18.45 -13.53 7.10
N THR A 14 19.15 -13.94 6.04
CA THR A 14 19.86 -13.04 5.12
C THR A 14 19.09 -12.74 3.83
N ALA A 15 17.89 -13.31 3.66
CA ALA A 15 17.14 -13.23 2.40
C ALA A 15 15.78 -12.55 2.60
N TRP A 16 15.40 -11.72 1.64
CA TRP A 16 14.05 -11.17 1.54
C TRP A 16 13.09 -12.24 1.01
N LYS A 17 12.00 -12.48 1.74
CA LYS A 17 10.96 -13.43 1.37
C LYS A 17 9.61 -12.75 1.33
N ALA A 18 8.71 -13.28 0.51
CA ALA A 18 7.32 -12.84 0.48
C ALA A 18 6.71 -12.86 1.89
N TYR A 19 6.07 -11.76 2.29
CA TYR A 19 5.36 -11.72 3.56
C TYR A 19 3.86 -11.90 3.32
N ALA A 20 3.43 -13.16 3.40
CA ALA A 20 2.07 -13.57 3.05
C ALA A 20 1.04 -13.28 4.15
N GLY A 21 -0.21 -13.07 3.74
CA GLY A 21 -1.37 -12.96 4.63
C GLY A 21 -1.43 -11.68 5.47
N GLN A 22 -0.57 -10.71 5.19
CA GLN A 22 -0.41 -9.52 6.03
C GLN A 22 -1.42 -8.43 5.69
N PRO A 23 -2.00 -7.76 6.70
CA PRO A 23 -2.89 -6.64 6.48
C PRO A 23 -2.13 -5.45 5.88
N VAL A 24 -2.62 -4.94 4.77
CA VAL A 24 -2.09 -3.74 4.11
C VAL A 24 -3.22 -2.78 3.76
N GLN A 25 -2.86 -1.52 3.57
CA GLN A 25 -3.82 -0.44 3.41
C GLN A 25 -3.45 0.45 2.22
N LEU A 26 -4.44 0.81 1.43
CA LEU A 26 -4.33 1.80 0.37
C LEU A 26 -4.66 3.18 0.94
N TRP A 27 -3.74 4.11 0.79
CA TRP A 27 -3.90 5.48 1.24
C TRP A 27 -3.86 6.44 0.05
N PHE A 28 -4.61 7.52 0.16
CA PHE A 28 -4.68 8.57 -0.85
C PHE A 28 -4.45 9.95 -0.22
N GLN A 29 -3.68 10.79 -0.89
CA GLN A 29 -3.52 12.21 -0.57
C GLN A 29 -3.94 13.01 -1.79
N ALA A 30 -5.05 13.75 -1.68
CA ALA A 30 -5.48 14.66 -2.73
C ALA A 30 -4.40 15.72 -3.00
N LYS A 31 -4.28 16.17 -4.25
CA LYS A 31 -3.37 17.26 -4.64
C LYS A 31 -3.66 18.51 -3.80
N GLY A 32 -2.62 19.05 -3.16
CA GLY A 32 -2.72 20.20 -2.26
C GLY A 32 -3.16 19.88 -0.82
N ALA A 33 -3.56 18.64 -0.51
CA ALA A 33 -3.82 18.22 0.86
C ALA A 33 -2.52 17.92 1.60
N SER A 34 -2.51 18.08 2.92
CA SER A 34 -1.37 17.74 3.80
C SER A 34 -1.50 16.38 4.47
N LYS A 35 -2.64 15.69 4.31
CA LYS A 35 -2.96 14.44 4.99
C LYS A 35 -3.32 13.35 3.99
N TYR A 36 -2.88 12.14 4.31
CA TYR A 36 -3.35 10.92 3.67
C TYR A 36 -4.63 10.43 4.36
N THR A 37 -5.56 9.90 3.57
CA THR A 37 -6.76 9.20 4.05
C THR A 37 -6.72 7.74 3.64
N LEU A 38 -7.25 6.87 4.51
CA LEU A 38 -7.40 5.45 4.22
C LEU A 38 -8.52 5.27 3.19
N VAL A 39 -8.23 4.58 2.09
CA VAL A 39 -9.20 4.30 1.01
C VAL A 39 -9.76 2.89 1.13
N SER A 40 -8.88 1.90 1.30
CA SER A 40 -9.26 0.50 1.41
C SER A 40 -8.18 -0.31 2.12
N SER A 41 -8.52 -1.52 2.54
CA SER A 41 -7.61 -2.48 3.14
C SER A 41 -7.73 -3.82 2.44
N GLY A 42 -6.70 -4.65 2.61
CA GLY A 42 -6.69 -6.02 2.13
C GLY A 42 -5.56 -6.81 2.77
N LYS A 43 -5.29 -7.98 2.21
CA LYS A 43 -4.19 -8.83 2.64
C LYS A 43 -3.28 -9.17 1.48
N THR A 44 -1.99 -9.37 1.78
CA THR A 44 -1.04 -9.90 0.81
C THR A 44 -1.33 -11.36 0.49
N SER A 45 -1.09 -11.76 -0.75
CA SER A 45 -1.21 -13.14 -1.21
C SER A 45 -0.09 -14.03 -0.66
N SER A 46 -0.07 -15.32 -1.02
CA SER A 46 1.03 -16.25 -0.74
C SER A 46 2.38 -15.78 -1.31
N THR A 47 2.37 -14.94 -2.35
CA THR A 47 3.58 -14.35 -2.95
C THR A 47 3.90 -12.95 -2.42
N GLY A 48 3.20 -12.49 -1.38
CA GLY A 48 3.38 -11.15 -0.80
C GLY A 48 2.71 -10.04 -1.63
N LEU A 49 2.05 -10.38 -2.74
CA LEU A 49 1.39 -9.41 -3.60
C LEU A 49 0.12 -8.86 -2.95
N ALA A 50 -0.01 -7.54 -2.92
CA ALA A 50 -1.23 -6.82 -2.63
C ALA A 50 -1.78 -6.21 -3.93
N THR A 51 -3.10 -6.27 -4.10
CA THR A 51 -3.83 -5.56 -5.15
C THR A 51 -5.02 -4.89 -4.51
N LEU A 52 -4.95 -3.57 -4.39
CA LEU A 52 -5.99 -2.75 -3.77
C LEU A 52 -6.57 -1.80 -4.81
N LYS A 53 -7.86 -1.53 -4.67
CA LYS A 53 -8.59 -0.68 -5.61
C LYS A 53 -9.18 0.51 -4.86
N GLY A 54 -9.24 1.63 -5.55
CA GLY A 54 -9.84 2.87 -5.06
C GLY A 54 -10.53 3.63 -6.19
N LYS A 55 -11.57 4.39 -5.85
CA LYS A 55 -12.18 5.33 -6.80
C LYS A 55 -11.40 6.64 -6.75
N ALA A 56 -10.72 6.98 -7.83
CA ALA A 56 -10.13 8.30 -8.02
C ALA A 56 -11.17 9.24 -8.63
N THR A 57 -11.45 10.35 -7.95
CA THR A 57 -12.36 11.41 -8.42
C THR A 57 -11.65 12.75 -8.58
N VAL A 58 -10.43 12.88 -8.06
CA VAL A 58 -9.59 14.08 -8.12
C VAL A 58 -8.12 13.65 -8.19
N ASP A 59 -7.27 14.54 -8.68
CA ASP A 59 -5.81 14.37 -8.68
C ASP A 59 -5.26 14.06 -7.29
N GLY A 60 -4.22 13.22 -7.23
CA GLY A 60 -3.47 13.03 -5.99
C GLY A 60 -2.56 11.81 -5.98
N THR A 61 -1.93 11.60 -4.83
CA THR A 61 -0.92 10.56 -4.62
C THR A 61 -1.51 9.34 -3.93
N TRP A 62 -1.22 8.16 -4.45
CA TRP A 62 -1.66 6.86 -3.95
C TRP A 62 -0.47 6.07 -3.44
N LEU A 63 -0.62 5.36 -2.31
CA LEU A 63 0.41 4.46 -1.80
C LEU A 63 -0.19 3.29 -1.01
N ILE A 64 0.57 2.20 -0.90
CA ILE A 64 0.25 1.10 0.01
C ILE A 64 1.10 1.22 1.28
N ARG A 65 0.49 1.00 2.45
CA ARG A 65 1.17 0.90 3.74
C ARG A 65 0.94 -0.46 4.37
N TYR A 66 2.02 -1.01 4.89
CA TYR A 66 2.00 -2.04 5.92
C TYR A 66 2.15 -1.34 7.28
N LEU A 67 1.23 -1.57 8.22
CA LEU A 67 1.24 -0.87 9.52
C LEU A 67 2.16 -1.50 10.57
N GLY A 68 2.82 -2.61 10.24
CA GLY A 68 3.60 -3.38 11.20
C GLY A 68 2.76 -4.41 11.95
N ASP A 69 3.44 -5.25 12.72
CA ASP A 69 2.88 -6.26 13.62
C ASP A 69 3.72 -6.32 14.91
N ALA A 70 3.53 -7.36 15.73
CA ALA A 70 4.27 -7.55 16.97
C ALA A 70 5.78 -7.78 16.80
N THR A 71 6.23 -8.09 15.59
CA THR A 71 7.60 -8.52 15.23
C THR A 71 8.23 -7.69 14.11
N HIS A 72 7.43 -6.88 13.38
CA HIS A 72 7.87 -6.06 12.26
C HIS A 72 7.38 -4.62 12.39
N PHE A 73 8.26 -3.67 12.07
CA PHE A 73 7.88 -2.26 11.95
C PHE A 73 6.98 -2.02 10.72
N ASN A 74 6.34 -0.85 10.71
CA ASN A 74 5.59 -0.39 9.55
C ASN A 74 6.50 -0.17 8.33
N SER A 75 5.90 -0.21 7.14
CA SER A 75 6.58 0.10 5.88
C SER A 75 5.62 0.80 4.93
N THR A 76 6.10 1.87 4.29
CA THR A 76 5.32 2.68 3.35
C THR A 76 5.96 2.61 1.99
N ALA A 77 5.19 2.19 0.99
CA ALA A 77 5.63 2.24 -0.40
C ALA A 77 5.78 3.69 -0.88
N THR A 78 6.64 3.90 -1.88
CA THR A 78 6.70 5.17 -2.61
C THR A 78 5.31 5.50 -3.18
N GLY A 79 4.91 6.77 -3.03
CA GLY A 79 3.65 7.23 -3.58
C GLY A 79 3.70 7.47 -5.07
N ASP A 80 2.59 7.20 -5.75
CA ASP A 80 2.41 7.42 -7.18
C ASP A 80 1.30 8.45 -7.42
N PHE A 81 1.58 9.46 -8.23
CA PHE A 81 0.66 10.55 -8.50
C PHE A 81 -0.20 10.24 -9.72
N VAL A 82 -1.52 10.35 -9.56
CA VAL A 82 -2.49 10.14 -10.62
C VAL A 82 -3.19 11.47 -10.93
N ASP A 83 -3.14 11.87 -12.20
CA ASP A 83 -3.90 12.96 -12.81
C ASP A 83 -5.26 12.40 -13.29
N VAL A 84 -6.37 12.93 -12.78
CA VAL A 84 -7.72 12.45 -13.10
C VAL A 84 -8.33 13.35 -14.18
N ARG A 85 -8.90 12.73 -15.22
CA ARG A 85 -9.53 13.41 -16.35
C ARG A 85 -10.93 12.88 -16.61
#